data_AF-A0A2C4YR35-F1
#
_entry.id   AF-A0A2C4YR35-F1
#
_cell.length_a   1.000
_cell.length_b   1.000
_cell.length_c   1.000
_cell.angle_alpha   90.00
_cell.angle_beta   90.00
_cell.angle_gamma   90.00
#
_symmetry.space_group_name_H-M   'P 1'
#
loop_
_entity.id
_entity.type
_entity.pdbx_description
1 polymer ?
#
loop_
_entity_poly.entity_id
_entity_poly.type
_entity_poly.pdbx_seq_one_letter_code
_entity_poly.pdbx_strand_id
1 'polypeptide(L)'
;MNDSQKYFVIMGIIFLIMSGFMILAGIMTHSAPPSPTYTLLAMMIMCFCLSYLHPQFKEKDERMKLIRYKGMFFSFFALTAYYLLFSIGLNLKVMTLSAVELLHILMALTMSTVFISFVVLAKRY
;
A
#
# COMPACT_ATOMS: atom_id res chain seq x y z
N MET A 1 7.19 23.33 0.48
CA MET A 1 6.15 22.29 0.30
C MET A 1 5.05 22.91 -0.57
N ASN A 2 4.87 22.44 -1.81
CA ASN A 2 3.74 22.91 -2.65
C ASN A 2 2.43 22.57 -1.95
N ASP A 3 1.38 23.37 -2.12
CA ASP A 3 0.11 23.16 -1.39
C ASP A 3 -0.49 21.77 -1.64
N SER A 4 -0.36 21.25 -2.87
CA SER A 4 -0.75 19.87 -3.22
C SER A 4 -0.05 18.78 -2.38
N GLN A 5 1.24 18.95 -2.05
CA GLN A 5 1.95 18.00 -1.17
C GLN A 5 1.38 17.98 0.24
N LYS A 6 0.98 19.15 0.75
CA LYS A 6 0.42 19.27 2.10
C LYS A 6 -0.89 18.48 2.22
N TYR A 7 -1.74 18.53 1.19
CA TYR A 7 -2.98 17.76 1.17
C TYR A 7 -2.74 16.24 1.25
N PHE A 8 -1.74 15.72 0.53
CA PHE A 8 -1.41 14.28 0.63
C PHE A 8 -0.89 13.88 2.00
N VAL A 9 -0.08 14.72 2.66
CA VAL A 9 0.40 14.45 4.03
C VAL A 9 -0.76 14.48 5.03
N ILE A 10 -1.63 15.49 4.95
CA ILE A 10 -2.81 15.61 5.82
C ILE A 10 -3.71 14.38 5.64
N MET A 11 -3.98 13.97 4.40
CA MET A 11 -4.78 12.79 4.13
C MET A 11 -4.13 11.51 4.66
N GLY A 12 -2.80 11.38 4.53
CA GLY A 12 -2.05 10.28 5.10
C GLY A 12 -2.17 10.21 6.63
N ILE A 13 -2.12 11.34 7.32
CA ILE A 13 -2.32 11.43 8.77
C ILE A 13 -3.74 11.03 9.16
N ILE A 14 -4.76 11.45 8.40
CA ILE A 14 -6.15 11.04 8.64
C ILE A 14 -6.29 9.52 8.54
N PHE A 15 -5.75 8.91 7.48
CA PHE A 15 -5.79 7.44 7.33
C PHE A 15 -4.97 6.71 8.40
N LEU A 16 -3.88 7.30 8.89
CA LEU A 16 -3.12 6.78 10.02
C LEU A 16 -3.97 6.77 11.29
N ILE A 17 -4.65 7.88 11.60
CA ILE A 17 -5.52 7.97 12.78
C ILE A 17 -6.68 6.97 12.67
N MET A 18 -7.32 6.87 11.51
CA MET A 18 -8.42 5.93 11.29
C MET A 18 -7.97 4.47 11.45
N SER A 19 -6.88 4.08 10.79
CA SER A 19 -6.35 2.71 10.90
C SER A 19 -5.86 2.40 12.33
N GLY A 20 -5.16 3.33 12.97
CA GLY A 20 -4.73 3.22 14.36
C GLY A 20 -5.90 3.05 15.32
N PHE A 21 -6.97 3.84 15.15
CA PHE A 21 -8.19 3.70 15.94
C PHE A 21 -8.83 2.32 15.77
N MET A 22 -8.94 1.81 14.54
CA MET A 22 -9.54 0.49 14.32
C MET A 22 -8.70 -0.67 14.88
N ILE A 23 -7.37 -0.55 14.85
CA ILE A 23 -6.46 -1.53 15.48
C ILE A 23 -6.65 -1.51 17.00
N LEU A 24 -6.67 -0.33 17.61
CA LEU A 24 -6.90 -0.18 19.05
C LEU A 24 -8.27 -0.71 19.45
N ALA A 25 -9.31 -0.43 18.66
CA ALA A 25 -10.65 -0.95 18.89
C ALA A 25 -10.67 -2.49 18.87
N GLY A 26 -10.00 -3.12 17.89
CA GLY A 26 -9.87 -4.58 17.83
C GLY A 26 -9.17 -5.18 19.06
N ILE A 27 -8.08 -4.54 19.52
CA ILE A 27 -7.36 -4.98 20.73
C ILE A 27 -8.27 -4.90 21.96
N MET A 28 -9.03 -3.81 22.11
CA MET A 28 -9.94 -3.60 23.24
C MET A 28 -11.13 -4.58 23.25
N THR A 29 -11.57 -5.04 22.07
CA THR A 29 -12.63 -6.06 21.94
C THR A 29 -12.09 -7.50 21.96
N HIS A 30 -10.78 -7.70 22.19
CA HIS A 30 -10.11 -9.00 22.09
C HIS A 30 -10.38 -9.75 20.77
N SER A 31 -10.64 -9.01 19.69
CA SER A 31 -10.96 -9.56 18.38
C SER A 31 -9.93 -9.11 17.35
N ALA A 32 -9.79 -9.87 16.25
CA ALA A 32 -8.97 -9.42 15.14
C ALA A 32 -9.48 -8.07 14.61
N PRO A 33 -8.57 -7.15 14.19
CA PRO A 33 -8.98 -5.90 13.55
C PRO A 33 -9.87 -6.20 12.34
N PRO A 34 -10.91 -5.38 12.08
CA PRO A 34 -11.76 -5.55 10.91
C PRO A 34 -10.93 -5.59 9.61
N SER A 35 -11.26 -6.47 8.67
CA SER A 35 -10.51 -6.62 7.41
C SER A 35 -10.24 -5.32 6.63
N PRO A 36 -11.09 -4.26 6.66
CA PRO A 36 -10.79 -2.97 6.04
C PRO A 36 -9.60 -2.20 6.66
N THR A 37 -9.11 -2.58 7.85
CA THR A 37 -7.95 -1.90 8.46
C THR A 37 -6.69 -2.06 7.62
N TYR A 38 -6.52 -3.20 6.96
CA TYR A 38 -5.36 -3.46 6.11
C TYR A 38 -5.35 -2.54 4.88
N THR A 39 -6.51 -2.31 4.26
CA THR A 39 -6.61 -1.41 3.10
C THR A 39 -6.44 0.05 3.50
N LEU A 40 -6.95 0.45 4.67
CA LEU A 40 -6.71 1.79 5.24
C LEU A 40 -5.21 2.06 5.49
N LEU A 41 -4.47 1.07 6.02
CA LEU A 41 -3.01 1.17 6.17
C LEU A 41 -2.30 1.32 4.82
N ALA A 42 -2.75 0.60 3.79
CA ALA A 42 -2.17 0.74 2.46
C ALA A 42 -2.46 2.11 1.83
N MET A 43 -3.64 2.68 2.07
CA MET A 43 -3.98 4.05 1.66
C MET A 43 -3.11 5.10 2.37
N MET A 44 -2.84 4.92 3.67
CA MET A 44 -1.88 5.75 4.40
C MET A 44 -0.49 5.73 3.73
N ILE A 45 0.04 4.53 3.43
CA ILE A 45 1.34 4.37 2.75
C ILE A 45 1.31 5.06 1.38
N MET A 46 0.25 4.87 0.60
CA MET A 46 0.07 5.53 -0.69
C MET A 46 0.14 7.05 -0.55
N CYS A 47 -0.61 7.64 0.39
CA CYS A 47 -0.66 9.08 0.58
C CYS A 47 0.72 9.66 0.92
N PHE A 48 1.48 8.99 1.79
CA PHE A 48 2.86 9.41 2.09
C PHE A 48 3.79 9.27 0.87
N CYS A 49 3.72 8.17 0.13
CA CYS A 49 4.51 7.98 -1.08
C CYS A 49 4.20 9.05 -2.14
N LEU A 50 2.92 9.36 -2.35
CA LEU A 50 2.49 10.41 -3.29
C LEU A 50 2.95 11.79 -2.85
N SER A 51 2.94 12.09 -1.55
CA SER A 51 3.45 13.38 -1.05
C SER A 51 4.94 13.59 -1.39
N TYR A 52 5.73 12.51 -1.33
CA TYR A 52 7.14 12.51 -1.70
C TYR A 52 7.35 12.60 -3.21
N LEU A 53 6.53 11.89 -4.00
CA LEU A 53 6.63 11.84 -5.46
C LEU A 53 6.04 13.05 -6.18
N HIS A 54 5.16 13.81 -5.52
CA HIS A 54 4.46 14.94 -6.12
C HIS A 54 5.35 16.02 -6.81
N PRO A 55 6.52 16.44 -6.27
CA PRO A 55 7.34 17.44 -6.94
C PRO A 55 7.97 16.87 -8.21
N GLN A 56 8.46 15.63 -8.17
CA GLN A 56 9.03 14.90 -9.31
C GLN A 56 7.97 14.58 -10.38
N PHE A 57 6.71 14.46 -9.97
CA PHE A 57 5.60 14.26 -10.89
C PHE A 57 4.99 15.54 -11.45
N LYS A 58 5.40 16.72 -10.97
CA LYS A 58 4.88 17.99 -11.49
C LYS A 58 5.48 18.35 -12.85
N GLU A 59 6.74 17.98 -13.08
CA GLU A 59 7.50 18.38 -14.27
C GLU A 59 7.20 17.52 -15.51
N LYS A 60 6.43 16.42 -15.39
CA LYS A 60 6.00 15.54 -16.51
C LYS A 60 7.15 15.07 -17.44
N ASP A 61 8.36 15.00 -16.93
CA ASP A 61 9.54 14.58 -17.70
C ASP A 61 9.53 13.08 -18.04
N GLU A 62 10.38 12.67 -18.99
CA GLU A 62 10.61 11.27 -19.33
C GLU A 62 10.98 10.40 -18.10
N ARG A 63 11.62 10.99 -17.10
CA ARG A 63 11.97 10.35 -15.82
C ARG A 63 10.75 9.79 -15.10
N MET A 64 9.64 10.53 -15.08
CA MET A 64 8.38 10.04 -14.50
C MET A 64 7.90 8.77 -15.19
N LYS A 65 7.93 8.74 -16.53
CA LYS A 65 7.45 7.59 -17.30
C LYS A 65 8.31 6.36 -17.02
N LEU A 66 9.63 6.53 -16.95
CA LEU A 66 10.57 5.46 -16.62
C LEU A 66 10.35 4.90 -15.20
N ILE A 67 10.16 5.77 -14.20
CA ILE A 67 9.89 5.35 -12.81
C ILE A 67 8.59 4.54 -12.74
N ARG A 68 7.52 5.00 -13.38
CA ARG A 68 6.22 4.29 -13.39
C ARG A 68 6.33 2.95 -14.10
N TYR A 69 6.99 2.91 -15.25
CA TYR A 69 7.15 1.67 -16.02
C TYR A 69 7.97 0.64 -15.26
N LYS A 70 9.16 1.01 -14.76
CA LYS A 70 9.99 0.10 -13.96
C LYS A 70 9.31 -0.29 -12.66
N GLY A 71 8.62 0.63 -12.00
CA GLY A 71 7.93 0.33 -10.75
C GLY A 71 6.79 -0.66 -10.93
N MET A 72 5.99 -0.51 -11.99
CA MET A 72 4.97 -1.50 -12.33
C MET A 72 5.60 -2.87 -12.67
N PHE A 73 6.74 -2.89 -13.36
CA PHE A 73 7.45 -4.13 -13.65
C PHE A 73 7.89 -4.87 -12.37
N PHE A 74 8.55 -4.18 -11.43
CA PHE A 74 8.92 -4.80 -10.14
C PHE A 74 7.70 -5.23 -9.33
N SER A 75 6.65 -4.42 -9.33
CA SER A 75 5.42 -4.71 -8.61
C SER A 75 4.68 -5.91 -9.18
N PHE A 76 4.78 -6.13 -10.50
CA PHE A 76 4.23 -7.32 -11.14
C PHE A 76 4.89 -8.61 -10.59
N PHE A 77 6.22 -8.66 -10.50
CA PHE A 77 6.90 -9.81 -9.91
C PHE A 77 6.55 -10.00 -8.43
N ALA A 78 6.46 -8.92 -7.66
CA ALA A 78 6.03 -8.99 -6.26
C ALA A 78 4.61 -9.54 -6.14
N LEU A 79 3.69 -9.09 -6.99
CA LEU A 79 2.31 -9.56 -7.02
C LEU A 79 2.22 -11.04 -7.39
N THR A 80 2.94 -11.48 -8.42
CA THR A 80 3.01 -12.90 -8.78
C THR A 80 3.52 -13.75 -7.62
N ALA A 81 4.54 -13.27 -6.89
CA ALA A 81 5.06 -13.95 -5.70
C ALA A 81 4.01 -14.04 -4.58
N TYR A 82 3.26 -12.97 -4.31
CA TYR A 82 2.17 -13.00 -3.32
C TYR A 82 1.08 -13.99 -3.69
N TYR A 83 0.64 -14.00 -4.96
CA TYR A 83 -0.34 -14.97 -5.43
C TYR A 83 0.13 -16.42 -5.25
N LEU A 84 1.40 -16.71 -5.58
CA LEU A 84 1.97 -18.04 -5.38
C LEU A 84 2.01 -18.43 -3.90
N LEU A 85 2.45 -17.52 -3.03
CA LEU A 85 2.52 -17.76 -1.58
C LEU A 85 1.13 -18.01 -0.97
N PHE A 86 0.14 -17.18 -1.29
CA PHE A 86 -1.22 -17.36 -0.80
C PHE A 86 -1.86 -18.65 -1.35
N SER A 87 -1.63 -18.97 -2.63
CA SER A 87 -2.13 -20.21 -3.23
C SER A 87 -1.58 -21.45 -2.53
N ILE A 88 -0.27 -21.50 -2.27
CA ILE A 88 0.37 -22.61 -1.55
C ILE A 88 -0.15 -22.68 -0.10
N GLY A 89 -0.22 -21.55 0.60
CA GLY A 89 -0.66 -21.49 1.99
C GLY A 89 -2.11 -21.95 2.20
N LEU A 90 -3.00 -21.61 1.26
CA LEU A 90 -4.39 -22.09 1.27
C LEU A 90 -4.49 -23.58 0.96
N ASN A 91 -3.76 -24.07 -0.05
CA ASN A 91 -3.79 -25.50 -0.43
C ASN A 91 -3.28 -26.40 0.70
N LEU A 92 -2.25 -25.97 1.42
CA LEU A 92 -1.70 -26.70 2.56
C LEU A 92 -2.56 -26.59 3.84
N LYS A 93 -3.69 -25.88 3.79
CA LYS A 93 -4.58 -25.58 4.94
C LYS A 93 -3.84 -24.97 6.14
N VAL A 94 -2.71 -24.30 5.90
CA VAL A 94 -1.93 -23.61 6.94
C VAL A 94 -2.65 -22.34 7.42
N MET A 95 -3.54 -21.80 6.59
CA MET A 95 -4.28 -20.58 6.86
C MET A 95 -5.78 -20.77 6.64
N THR A 96 -6.59 -20.52 7.68
CA THR A 96 -8.05 -20.44 7.60
C THR A 96 -8.49 -18.97 7.48
N LEU A 97 -8.25 -18.37 6.31
CA LEU A 97 -8.72 -17.01 6.02
C LEU A 97 -10.01 -17.05 5.20
N SER A 98 -10.93 -16.13 5.48
CA SER A 98 -12.07 -15.91 4.61
C SER A 98 -11.62 -15.31 3.27
N ALA A 99 -12.39 -15.55 2.21
CA ALA A 99 -12.11 -14.96 0.89
C ALA A 99 -12.07 -13.42 0.96
N VAL A 100 -12.91 -12.80 1.79
CA VAL A 100 -12.97 -11.34 1.95
C VAL A 100 -11.71 -10.78 2.61
N GLU A 101 -11.22 -11.43 3.66
CA GLU A 101 -9.96 -11.04 4.33
C GLU A 101 -8.78 -11.18 3.39
N LEU A 102 -8.71 -12.28 2.64
CA LEU A 102 -7.63 -12.51 1.70
C LEU A 102 -7.60 -11.44 0.60
N LEU A 103 -8.76 -11.03 0.08
CA LEU A 103 -8.84 -9.94 -0.89
C LEU A 103 -8.38 -8.60 -0.31
N HIS A 104 -8.75 -8.28 0.93
CA HIS A 104 -8.31 -7.03 1.58
C HIS A 104 -6.81 -7.02 1.83
N ILE A 105 -6.24 -8.14 2.27
CA ILE A 105 -4.80 -8.30 2.48
C ILE A 105 -4.07 -8.17 1.14
N LEU A 106 -4.54 -8.86 0.10
CA LEU A 106 -3.91 -8.80 -1.22
C LEU A 106 -3.99 -7.40 -1.83
N MET A 107 -5.11 -6.69 -1.68
CA MET A 107 -5.23 -5.28 -2.06
C MET A 107 -4.24 -4.41 -1.28
N ALA A 108 -4.10 -4.63 0.03
CA ALA A 108 -3.16 -3.86 0.84
C ALA A 108 -1.69 -4.10 0.41
N LEU A 109 -1.31 -5.34 0.14
CA LEU A 109 0.03 -5.68 -0.33
C LEU A 109 0.32 -5.13 -1.72
N THR A 110 -0.61 -5.26 -2.67
CA THR A 110 -0.43 -4.73 -4.03
C THR A 110 -0.26 -3.21 -4.02
N MET A 111 -1.13 -2.51 -3.30
CA MET A 111 -1.11 -1.06 -3.24
C MET A 111 0.17 -0.56 -2.57
N SER A 112 0.53 -1.10 -1.41
CA SER A 112 1.77 -0.71 -0.72
C SER A 112 3.02 -0.97 -1.56
N THR A 113 3.13 -2.14 -2.21
CA THR A 113 4.31 -2.49 -3.01
C THR A 113 4.48 -1.64 -4.25
N VAL A 114 3.38 -1.31 -4.95
CA VAL A 114 3.41 -0.38 -6.09
C VAL A 114 3.95 0.97 -5.67
N PHE A 115 3.38 1.58 -4.63
CA PHE A 115 3.79 2.91 -4.20
C PHE A 115 5.20 2.95 -3.58
N ILE A 116 5.59 1.91 -2.82
CA ILE A 116 6.95 1.78 -2.30
C ILE A 116 7.95 1.62 -3.45
N SER A 117 7.64 0.81 -4.47
CA SER A 117 8.53 0.62 -5.63
C SER A 117 8.78 1.94 -6.35
N PHE A 118 7.76 2.80 -6.47
CA PHE A 118 7.91 4.12 -7.06
C PHE A 118 8.82 5.02 -6.23
N VAL A 119 8.69 5.02 -4.90
CA VAL A 119 9.56 5.80 -4.01
C VAL A 119 11.01 5.31 -4.07
N VAL A 120 11.23 3.99 -4.09
CA VAL A 120 12.59 3.41 -4.17
C VAL A 120 13.26 3.78 -5.49
N LEU A 121 12.53 3.71 -6.61
CA LEU A 121 13.04 4.10 -7.92
C LEU A 121 13.27 5.61 -8.00
N ALA A 122 12.38 6.43 -7.46
CA ALA A 122 12.52 7.88 -7.39
C ALA A 122 13.70 8.37 -6.54
N LYS A 123 14.20 7.56 -5.61
CA LYS A 123 15.45 7.85 -4.89
C LYS A 123 16.70 7.45 -5.69
N ARG A 124 16.55 6.54 -6.65
CA ARG A 124 17.66 5.98 -7.43
C ARG A 124 17.89 6.70 -8.76
N TYR A 125 16.83 7.26 -9.34
CA TYR A 125 16.82 8.01 -10.61
C TYR A 125 16.43 9.46 -10.36
#